data_AF-A0A345DBR9-F1
#
_entry.id   AF-A0A345DBR9-F1
#
_cell.length_a   1.000
_cell.length_b   1.000
_cell.length_c   1.000
_cell.angle_alpha   90.00
_cell.angle_beta   90.00
_cell.angle_gamma   90.00
#
_symmetry.space_group_name_H-M   'P 1'
#
loop_
_entity.id
_entity.type
_entity.pdbx_description
1 polymer ?
#
loop_
_entity_poly.entity_id
_entity_poly.type
_entity_poly.pdbx_seq_one_letter_code
_entity_poly.pdbx_strand_id
1 'polypeptide(L)'
;MTIFKTFATAALCASALLAVAPAAHALDISSFDGLTRKQIESSYFFDWSRNSMFRSSLIKAFRSSNMTMPSWVRRGGGPSAPSQVIDSGSTHFVLLNTCKAHECDENNIYVLFDPMTKITAIHGKLDKKTLWAGQTTPAMKQILSSASGLR
;
A
#
# COMPACT_ATOMS: atom_id res chain seq x y z
N MET A 1 46.10 -61.61 -11.61
CA MET A 1 46.31 -60.72 -10.44
C MET A 1 45.84 -59.35 -10.88
N THR A 2 44.59 -58.99 -10.57
CA THR A 2 43.91 -57.83 -11.16
C THR A 2 43.59 -56.83 -10.06
N ILE A 3 44.08 -55.60 -10.23
CA ILE A 3 44.17 -54.53 -9.23
C ILE A 3 42.80 -53.85 -9.04
N PHE A 4 42.30 -53.82 -7.80
CA PHE A 4 41.13 -53.04 -7.41
C PHE A 4 41.47 -51.54 -7.39
N LYS A 5 40.71 -50.72 -8.14
CA LYS A 5 40.78 -49.26 -8.07
C LYS A 5 39.63 -48.73 -7.21
N THR A 6 40.02 -48.14 -6.10
CA THR A 6 39.20 -47.37 -5.15
C THR A 6 38.67 -46.11 -5.84
N PHE A 7 37.35 -45.92 -5.88
CA PHE A 7 36.76 -44.63 -6.24
C PHE A 7 36.33 -43.90 -4.97
N ALA A 8 36.94 -42.73 -4.79
CA ALA A 8 36.68 -41.81 -3.69
C ALA A 8 35.28 -41.20 -3.82
N THR A 9 34.53 -41.23 -2.73
CA THR A 9 33.21 -40.64 -2.57
C THR A 9 33.32 -39.12 -2.54
N ALA A 10 32.78 -38.43 -3.55
CA ALA A 10 32.65 -36.98 -3.55
C ALA A 10 31.36 -36.58 -2.81
N ALA A 11 31.51 -36.05 -1.59
CA ALA A 11 30.40 -35.49 -0.83
C ALA A 11 30.10 -34.05 -1.30
N LEU A 12 29.07 -33.90 -2.13
CA LEU A 12 28.50 -32.60 -2.49
C LEU A 12 27.65 -32.08 -1.31
N CYS A 13 28.21 -31.16 -0.52
CA CYS A 13 27.46 -30.38 0.45
C CYS A 13 26.56 -29.36 -0.27
N ALA A 14 25.31 -29.73 -0.51
CA ALA A 14 24.27 -28.81 -0.95
C ALA A 14 23.72 -28.03 0.26
N SER A 15 24.37 -26.92 0.61
CA SER A 15 23.82 -25.97 1.58
C SER A 15 22.68 -25.18 0.91
N ALA A 16 21.46 -25.69 1.02
CA ALA A 16 20.25 -24.95 0.67
C ALA A 16 20.02 -23.84 1.71
N LEU A 17 20.38 -22.61 1.36
CA LEU A 17 19.92 -21.40 2.04
C LEU A 17 18.39 -21.33 1.91
N LEU A 18 17.67 -21.85 2.89
CA LEU A 18 16.26 -21.58 3.09
C LEU A 18 16.13 -20.11 3.51
N ALA A 19 16.04 -19.22 2.53
CA ALA A 19 15.54 -17.87 2.76
C ALA A 19 14.08 -18.00 3.22
N VAL A 20 13.86 -17.99 4.53
CA VAL A 20 12.53 -17.80 5.11
C VAL A 20 12.12 -16.38 4.75
N ALA A 21 11.47 -16.22 3.60
CA ALA A 21 10.77 -14.98 3.30
C ALA A 21 9.77 -14.78 4.46
N PRO A 22 9.82 -13.65 5.19
CA PRO A 22 8.77 -13.38 6.15
C PRO A 22 7.46 -13.40 5.39
N ALA A 23 6.59 -14.35 5.74
CA ALA A 23 5.23 -14.33 5.25
C ALA A 23 4.67 -12.98 5.66
N ALA A 24 4.37 -12.13 4.67
CA ALA A 24 3.66 -10.88 4.89
C ALA A 24 2.27 -11.26 5.39
N HIS A 25 2.14 -11.43 6.71
CA HIS A 25 0.86 -11.66 7.33
C HIS A 25 0.06 -10.38 7.12
N ALA A 26 -1.00 -10.49 6.31
CA ALA A 26 -1.96 -9.40 6.13
C ALA A 26 -2.44 -8.94 7.51
N LEU A 27 -2.23 -7.67 7.81
CA LEU A 27 -2.68 -7.10 9.07
C LEU A 27 -4.19 -6.89 8.99
N ASP A 28 -4.92 -7.40 9.98
CA ASP A 28 -6.36 -7.13 10.07
C ASP A 28 -6.60 -5.78 10.76
N ILE A 29 -6.84 -4.75 9.96
CA ILE A 29 -7.17 -3.40 10.44
C ILE A 29 -8.70 -3.27 10.55
N SER A 30 -9.28 -3.87 11.58
CA SER A 30 -10.72 -3.83 11.84
C SER A 30 -11.16 -2.57 12.61
N SER A 31 -10.26 -1.98 13.40
CA SER A 31 -10.44 -0.69 14.10
C SER A 31 -9.25 0.24 13.84
N PHE A 32 -9.50 1.54 13.98
CA PHE A 32 -8.46 2.57 13.91
C PHE A 32 -7.95 3.00 15.29
N ASP A 33 -8.69 2.68 16.34
CA ASP A 33 -8.34 3.07 17.70
C ASP A 33 -7.13 2.28 18.18
N GLY A 34 -6.13 2.98 18.71
CA GLY A 34 -4.93 2.36 19.27
C GLY A 34 -3.95 1.78 18.25
N LEU A 35 -4.09 2.09 16.95
CA LEU A 35 -3.09 1.70 15.95
C LEU A 35 -1.75 2.34 16.29
N THR A 36 -0.73 1.51 16.49
CA THR A 36 0.65 1.99 16.69
C THR A 36 1.28 2.41 15.36
N ARG A 37 2.24 3.34 15.41
CA ARG A 37 3.05 3.71 14.22
C ARG A 37 3.63 2.47 13.54
N LYS A 38 4.20 1.54 14.31
CA LYS A 38 4.77 0.30 13.77
C LYS A 38 3.74 -0.52 12.99
N GLN A 39 2.52 -0.70 13.52
CA GLN A 39 1.46 -1.42 12.81
C GLN A 39 1.08 -0.72 11.51
N ILE A 40 0.93 0.60 11.54
CA ILE A 40 0.64 1.41 10.35
C ILE A 40 1.75 1.24 9.31
N GLU A 41 3.00 1.39 9.69
CA GLU A 41 4.15 1.32 8.78
C GLU A 41 4.43 -0.11 8.26
N SER A 42 3.92 -1.13 8.94
CA SER A 42 3.93 -2.52 8.46
C SER A 42 2.71 -2.91 7.62
N SER A 43 1.74 -2.02 7.47
CA SER A 43 0.49 -2.28 6.75
C SER A 43 0.53 -1.79 5.31
N TYR A 44 -0.31 -2.38 4.47
CA TYR A 44 -0.45 -2.06 3.05
C TYR A 44 -1.86 -1.60 2.73
N PHE A 45 -2.07 -0.97 1.57
CA PHE A 45 -3.39 -0.45 1.18
C PHE A 45 -4.50 -1.53 1.22
N PHE A 46 -4.17 -2.78 0.89
CA PHE A 46 -5.13 -3.87 0.92
C PHE A 46 -5.56 -4.26 2.34
N ASP A 47 -4.73 -4.04 3.36
CA ASP A 47 -5.07 -4.27 4.77
C ASP A 47 -6.16 -3.28 5.19
N TRP A 48 -5.95 -2.00 4.91
CA TRP A 48 -6.91 -0.92 5.18
C TRP A 48 -8.20 -1.08 4.39
N SER A 49 -8.11 -1.58 3.16
CA SER A 49 -9.28 -1.78 2.30
C SER A 49 -10.22 -2.90 2.75
N ARG A 50 -9.84 -3.69 3.75
CA ARG A 50 -10.77 -4.64 4.42
C ARG A 50 -11.69 -3.92 5.38
N ASN A 51 -11.29 -2.75 5.88
CA ASN A 51 -12.08 -1.93 6.78
C ASN A 51 -13.22 -1.22 6.05
N SER A 52 -14.47 -1.44 6.46
CA SER A 52 -15.64 -0.85 5.81
C SER A 52 -15.67 0.69 5.90
N MET A 53 -15.15 1.29 6.96
CA MET A 53 -15.09 2.73 7.14
C MET A 53 -14.09 3.38 6.21
N PHE A 54 -12.90 2.78 6.05
CA PHE A 54 -11.92 3.25 5.07
C PHE A 54 -12.45 3.13 3.65
N ARG A 55 -13.06 1.99 3.28
CA ARG A 55 -13.71 1.85 1.96
C ARG A 55 -14.78 2.92 1.72
N SER A 56 -15.59 3.20 2.74
CA SER A 56 -16.66 4.22 2.65
C SER A 56 -16.08 5.62 2.48
N SER A 57 -14.95 5.93 3.12
CA SER A 57 -14.27 7.22 2.96
C SER A 57 -13.70 7.41 1.56
N LEU A 58 -13.12 6.35 0.95
CA LEU A 58 -12.70 6.35 -0.45
C LEU A 58 -13.88 6.60 -1.40
N ILE A 59 -14.98 5.85 -1.22
CA ILE A 59 -16.20 6.03 -2.03
C ILE A 59 -16.69 7.48 -1.92
N LYS A 60 -16.74 8.03 -0.71
CA LYS A 60 -17.16 9.40 -0.46
C LYS A 60 -16.24 10.40 -1.16
N ALA A 61 -14.93 10.23 -1.09
CA ALA A 61 -13.95 11.13 -1.72
C ALA A 61 -14.11 11.19 -3.24
N PHE A 62 -14.24 10.04 -3.90
CA PHE A 62 -14.51 9.98 -5.34
C PHE A 62 -15.86 10.64 -5.69
N ARG A 63 -16.94 10.28 -4.98
CA ARG A 63 -18.28 10.82 -5.23
C ARG A 63 -18.36 12.33 -5.03
N SER A 64 -17.76 12.87 -3.96
CA SER A 64 -17.77 14.33 -3.70
C SER A 64 -17.01 15.13 -4.75
N SER A 65 -16.17 14.46 -5.54
CA SER A 65 -15.38 15.05 -6.61
C SER A 65 -15.99 14.79 -8.00
N ASN A 66 -17.25 14.31 -8.05
CA ASN A 66 -17.95 13.92 -9.26
C ASN A 66 -17.21 12.86 -10.09
N MET A 67 -16.51 11.94 -9.41
CA MET A 67 -15.79 10.84 -10.04
C MET A 67 -16.37 9.49 -9.60
N THR A 68 -16.31 8.51 -10.50
CA THR A 68 -16.63 7.13 -10.14
C THR A 68 -15.36 6.44 -9.65
N MET A 69 -15.43 5.83 -8.45
CA MET A 69 -14.32 5.05 -7.93
C MET A 69 -14.07 3.81 -8.83
N PRO A 70 -12.85 3.61 -9.34
CA PRO A 70 -12.52 2.46 -10.19
C PRO A 70 -12.78 1.13 -9.49
N SER A 71 -13.15 0.12 -10.28
CA SER A 71 -13.46 -1.22 -9.75
C SER A 71 -12.26 -1.92 -9.10
N TRP A 72 -11.03 -1.62 -9.54
CA TRP A 72 -9.81 -2.17 -8.97
C TRP A 72 -9.50 -1.58 -7.59
N VAL A 73 -9.75 -0.28 -7.39
CA VAL A 73 -9.68 0.36 -6.07
C VAL A 73 -10.77 -0.21 -5.15
N ARG A 74 -12.02 -0.33 -5.66
CA ARG A 74 -13.16 -0.86 -4.89
C ARG A 74 -12.95 -2.27 -4.33
N ARG A 75 -12.16 -3.08 -5.03
CA ARG A 75 -11.84 -4.47 -4.72
C ARG A 75 -10.62 -4.65 -3.80
N GLY A 76 -10.04 -3.57 -3.30
CA GLY A 76 -8.96 -3.63 -2.32
C GLY A 76 -7.61 -3.13 -2.80
N GLY A 77 -7.52 -2.60 -4.02
CA GLY A 77 -6.27 -2.11 -4.60
C GLY A 77 -5.30 -3.23 -4.98
N GLY A 78 -4.46 -2.99 -5.99
CA GLY A 78 -3.42 -3.91 -6.42
C GLY A 78 -2.11 -3.68 -5.64
N PRO A 79 -0.93 -3.85 -6.27
CA PRO A 79 0.34 -3.65 -5.62
C PRO A 79 0.44 -2.30 -4.88
N SER A 80 1.11 -2.32 -3.73
CA SER A 80 1.28 -1.16 -2.86
C SER A 80 2.59 -1.27 -2.08
N ALA A 81 3.25 -0.13 -1.85
CA ALA A 81 4.30 -0.03 -0.85
C ALA A 81 3.69 0.06 0.57
N PRO A 82 4.47 -0.21 1.64
CA PRO A 82 4.00 -0.04 3.01
C PRO A 82 3.49 1.38 3.26
N SER A 83 2.49 1.49 4.14
CA SER A 83 1.88 2.75 4.52
C SER A 83 2.84 3.58 5.36
N GLN A 84 2.60 4.88 5.48
CA GLN A 84 3.46 5.79 6.25
C GLN A 84 2.61 6.63 7.21
N VAL A 85 3.16 6.92 8.38
CA VAL A 85 2.60 7.94 9.27
C VAL A 85 3.12 9.30 8.83
N ILE A 86 2.21 10.23 8.56
CA ILE A 86 2.54 11.61 8.26
C ILE A 86 2.12 12.48 9.45
N ASP A 87 3.11 12.92 10.21
CA ASP A 87 2.91 13.88 11.29
C ASP A 87 2.95 15.30 10.71
N SER A 88 1.80 15.99 10.70
CA SER A 88 1.70 17.38 10.27
C SER A 88 0.92 18.19 11.29
N GLY A 89 1.65 18.93 12.13
CA GLY A 89 1.07 19.66 13.26
C GLY A 89 0.40 18.71 14.26
N SER A 90 -0.90 18.92 14.53
CA SER A 90 -1.72 18.07 15.40
C SER A 90 -2.44 16.93 14.67
N THR A 91 -2.23 16.78 13.35
CA THR A 91 -2.93 15.78 12.55
C THR A 91 -2.04 14.59 12.24
N HIS A 92 -2.52 13.38 12.56
CA HIS A 92 -1.89 12.12 12.24
C HIS A 92 -2.58 11.52 11.00
N PHE A 93 -2.02 11.80 9.84
CA PHE A 93 -2.48 11.15 8.63
C PHE A 93 -1.75 9.82 8.43
N VAL A 94 -2.44 8.89 7.79
CA VAL A 94 -1.82 7.73 7.16
C VAL A 94 -1.76 7.98 5.67
N LEU A 95 -0.56 7.89 5.11
CA LEU A 95 -0.32 7.90 3.67
C LEU A 95 -0.31 6.46 3.18
N LEU A 96 -1.20 6.15 2.26
CA LEU A 96 -1.31 4.87 1.57
C LEU A 96 -1.13 5.07 0.07
N ASN A 97 -0.78 4.00 -0.63
CA ASN A 97 -0.67 3.99 -2.08
C ASN A 97 -1.16 2.65 -2.63
N THR A 98 -1.67 2.65 -3.86
CA THR A 98 -1.95 1.42 -4.60
C THR A 98 -1.97 1.69 -6.09
N CYS A 99 -1.73 0.67 -6.89
CA CYS A 99 -1.88 0.75 -8.34
C CYS A 99 -2.70 -0.41 -8.91
N LYS A 100 -3.18 -0.24 -10.14
CA LYS A 100 -3.80 -1.31 -10.92
C LYS A 100 -2.72 -2.29 -11.36
N ALA A 101 -2.92 -3.58 -11.07
CA ALA A 101 -1.96 -4.62 -11.44
C ALA A 101 -1.64 -4.56 -12.94
N HIS A 102 -0.35 -4.68 -13.27
CA HIS A 102 0.21 -4.59 -14.63
C HIS A 102 0.11 -3.22 -15.33
N GLU A 103 -0.48 -2.20 -14.69
CA GLU A 103 -0.72 -0.87 -15.28
C GLU A 103 -0.35 0.26 -14.31
N CYS A 104 0.67 0.06 -13.48
CA CYS A 104 0.92 0.93 -12.33
C CYS A 104 1.31 2.38 -12.69
N ASP A 105 2.02 2.59 -13.79
CA ASP A 105 2.43 3.93 -14.23
C ASP A 105 1.25 4.79 -14.68
N GLU A 106 0.19 4.13 -15.16
CA GLU A 106 -1.00 4.76 -15.76
C GLU A 106 -2.17 4.85 -14.78
N ASN A 107 -2.21 3.95 -13.80
CA ASN A 107 -3.31 3.76 -12.87
C ASN A 107 -2.76 3.55 -11.46
N ASN A 108 -2.57 4.64 -10.73
CA ASN A 108 -2.11 4.64 -9.35
C ASN A 108 -2.83 5.72 -8.55
N ILE A 109 -3.01 5.48 -7.26
CA ILE A 109 -3.53 6.48 -6.33
C ILE A 109 -2.68 6.48 -5.06
N TYR A 110 -2.54 7.68 -4.51
CA TYR A 110 -2.03 7.96 -3.19
C TYR A 110 -3.18 8.52 -2.38
N VAL A 111 -3.33 8.04 -1.15
CA VAL A 111 -4.43 8.37 -0.26
C VAL A 111 -3.84 8.90 1.03
N LEU A 112 -4.28 10.08 1.43
CA LEU A 112 -4.05 10.61 2.76
C LEU A 112 -5.35 10.43 3.54
N PHE A 113 -5.30 9.63 4.59
CA PHE A 113 -6.45 9.29 5.42
C PHE A 113 -6.19 9.67 6.87
N ASP A 114 -7.11 10.42 7.47
CA ASP A 114 -7.13 10.66 8.91
C ASP A 114 -8.02 9.61 9.57
N PRO A 115 -7.47 8.67 10.35
CA PRO A 115 -8.27 7.61 10.96
C PRO A 115 -9.23 8.11 12.04
N MET A 116 -9.06 9.32 12.59
CA MET A 116 -9.96 9.88 13.60
C MET A 116 -11.16 10.59 12.94
N THR A 117 -10.86 11.52 12.02
CA THR A 117 -11.90 12.36 11.38
C THR A 117 -12.48 11.74 10.12
N LYS A 118 -11.84 10.67 9.60
CA LYS A 118 -12.13 10.02 8.31
C LYS A 118 -11.95 10.93 7.10
N ILE A 119 -11.30 12.08 7.27
CA ILE A 119 -10.93 12.95 6.16
C ILE A 119 -10.04 12.15 5.22
N THR A 120 -10.37 12.23 3.93
CA THR A 120 -9.69 11.48 2.88
C THR A 120 -9.37 12.45 1.76
N ALA A 121 -8.10 12.47 1.35
CA ALA A 121 -7.59 13.17 0.19
C ALA A 121 -6.92 12.16 -0.74
N ILE A 122 -7.13 12.28 -2.05
CA ILE A 122 -6.57 11.37 -3.05
C ILE A 122 -5.90 12.17 -4.15
N HIS A 123 -4.72 11.72 -4.56
CA HIS A 123 -4.02 12.19 -5.75
C HIS A 123 -3.45 10.99 -6.51
N GLY A 124 -3.37 11.08 -7.83
CA GLY A 124 -2.84 9.98 -8.63
C GLY A 124 -3.23 10.08 -10.08
N LYS A 125 -3.14 8.96 -10.79
CA LYS A 125 -3.53 8.82 -12.20
C LYS A 125 -4.62 7.76 -12.36
N LEU A 126 -5.59 8.06 -13.21
CA LEU A 126 -6.50 7.07 -13.79
C LEU A 126 -6.45 7.22 -15.31
N ASP A 127 -6.13 6.12 -15.99
CA ASP A 127 -5.94 6.10 -17.45
C ASP A 127 -5.03 7.25 -17.92
N LYS A 128 -3.87 7.39 -17.26
CA LYS A 128 -2.84 8.44 -17.48
C LYS A 128 -3.25 9.86 -17.08
N LYS A 129 -4.51 10.10 -16.73
CA LYS A 129 -4.99 11.42 -16.33
C LYS A 129 -4.80 11.63 -14.84
N THR A 130 -4.10 12.70 -14.48
CA THR A 130 -3.95 13.12 -13.09
C THR A 130 -5.30 13.52 -12.50
N LEU A 131 -5.53 13.16 -11.25
CA LEU A 131 -6.76 13.49 -10.53
C LEU A 131 -6.48 14.01 -9.12
N TRP A 132 -7.48 14.71 -8.59
CA TRP A 132 -7.63 15.01 -7.17
C TRP A 132 -9.02 14.58 -6.74
N ALA A 133 -9.14 13.94 -5.57
CA ALA A 133 -10.45 13.61 -5.00
C ALA A 133 -10.48 13.78 -3.48
N GLY A 134 -11.67 14.01 -2.93
CA GLY A 134 -11.89 14.24 -1.50
C GLY A 134 -11.52 15.65 -1.05
N GLN A 135 -11.19 15.79 0.24
CA GLN A 135 -10.83 17.09 0.81
C GLN A 135 -9.37 17.39 0.49
N THR A 136 -9.08 18.49 -0.21
CA THR A 136 -7.73 18.79 -0.73
C THR A 136 -7.24 20.17 -0.30
N THR A 137 -6.92 20.31 0.98
CA THR A 137 -6.29 21.55 1.49
C THR A 137 -4.89 21.72 0.88
N PRO A 138 -4.31 22.94 0.85
CA PRO A 138 -2.97 23.16 0.33
C PRO A 138 -1.90 22.25 0.96
N ALA A 139 -1.96 22.01 2.28
CA ALA A 139 -1.05 21.11 2.98
C ALA A 139 -1.20 19.65 2.50
N MET A 140 -2.44 19.16 2.37
CA MET A 140 -2.70 17.80 1.85
C MET A 140 -2.21 17.64 0.41
N LYS A 141 -2.42 18.66 -0.43
CA LYS A 141 -1.92 18.66 -1.80
C LYS A 141 -0.40 18.59 -1.83
N GLN A 142 0.29 19.36 -0.99
CA GLN A 142 1.75 19.31 -0.92
C GLN A 142 2.25 17.92 -0.51
N ILE A 143 1.67 17.30 0.51
CA ILE A 143 2.04 15.95 0.96
C ILE A 143 1.84 14.94 -0.19
N LEU A 144 0.67 14.95 -0.82
CA LEU A 144 0.32 14.00 -1.88
C LEU A 144 1.12 14.20 -3.18
N SER A 145 1.41 15.44 -3.56
CA SER A 145 2.28 15.74 -4.70
C SER A 145 3.72 15.28 -4.45
N SER A 146 4.25 15.52 -3.24
CA SER A 146 5.58 15.01 -2.85
C SER A 146 5.62 13.48 -2.87
N ALA A 147 4.59 12.81 -2.33
CA ALA A 147 4.54 11.36 -2.24
C ALA A 147 4.39 10.66 -3.60
N SER A 148 3.59 11.25 -4.49
CA SER A 148 3.30 10.67 -5.81
C SER A 148 4.35 11.01 -6.87
N GLY A 149 5.18 12.03 -6.63
CA GLY A 149 6.04 12.62 -7.66
C GLY A 149 5.25 13.33 -8.78
N LEU A 150 3.94 13.50 -8.62
CA LEU A 150 3.07 14.20 -9.55
C LEU A 150 2.92 15.65 -9.09
N ARG A 151 3.12 16.58 -10.03
CA ARG A 151 2.94 18.02 -9.82
C ARG A 151 1.61 18.47 -10.40
#